data_AF-A0A348MJ38-F1
#
_entry.id   AF-A0A348MJ38-F1
#
_cell.length_a   1.000
_cell.length_b   1.000
_cell.length_c   1.000
_cell.angle_alpha   90.00
_cell.angle_beta   90.00
_cell.angle_gamma   90.00
#
_symmetry.space_group_name_H-M   'P 1'
#
loop_
_entity.id
_entity.type
_entity.pdbx_description
1 polymer ?
#
loop_
_entity_poly.entity_id
_entity_poly.type
_entity_poly.pdbx_seq_one_letter_code
_entity_poly.pdbx_strand_id
1 'polypeptide(L)'
;MKKDKILILILFFFSPEIFFAYTLYSEKASIIGDTIFFFKNVDFKSDGYSLKTDSSFILKKDSLIFFPKSFILKRDDSVKILAKYGIYLIKEKRFYINFQTTEKENRFSIQSETLEIFLDDSLFIFTGKPVFDNADEKLKIFGERVEYLKNLERIYFKGNSFLQKYDSSYSIISGNILIDDKDSVNIFSSGVEIFNDSFTIKSDSVNHYRKGSFFKTLKRGDIVAKNSFFQGDTFIFYFENDSLRRMVGKNNIVFKNEDDNIVKIVCDSLDGTFKSSKVDILKFYKIKESELLKKEKDGTEK
;
A
#
# COMPACT_ATOMS: atom_id res chain seq x y z
N MET A 1 34.96 62.09 -3.10
CA MET A 1 33.63 62.50 -3.61
C MET A 1 33.51 61.95 -5.03
N LYS A 2 32.51 61.10 -5.28
CA LYS A 2 32.15 60.40 -6.55
C LYS A 2 33.20 59.38 -7.06
N LYS A 3 33.06 58.07 -6.82
CA LYS A 3 32.08 57.07 -7.34
C LYS A 3 32.09 56.90 -8.87
N ASP A 4 32.44 55.66 -9.23
CA ASP A 4 31.86 54.82 -10.29
C ASP A 4 32.24 55.09 -11.75
N LYS A 5 33.00 54.15 -12.32
CA LYS A 5 32.47 53.08 -13.18
C LYS A 5 33.63 52.20 -13.69
N ILE A 6 33.96 51.15 -12.92
CA ILE A 6 34.63 49.99 -13.51
C ILE A 6 33.52 49.04 -13.96
N LEU A 7 33.46 48.90 -15.28
CA LEU A 7 32.63 47.97 -16.02
C LEU A 7 33.06 46.54 -15.66
N ILE A 8 32.31 45.85 -14.80
CA ILE A 8 32.43 44.39 -14.66
C ILE A 8 31.53 43.79 -15.74
N LEU A 9 32.16 43.46 -16.87
CA LEU A 9 31.61 42.59 -17.90
C LEU A 9 31.98 41.15 -17.52
N ILE A 10 31.06 40.41 -16.91
CA ILE A 10 31.13 38.94 -16.88
C ILE A 10 30.00 38.44 -17.79
N LEU A 11 30.31 38.39 -19.08
CA LEU A 11 29.59 37.60 -20.08
C LEU A 11 30.27 36.23 -20.14
N PHE A 12 29.84 35.31 -19.28
CA PHE A 12 29.99 33.89 -19.60
C PHE A 12 28.67 33.42 -20.21
N PHE A 13 28.66 33.38 -21.54
CA PHE A 13 27.76 32.57 -22.34
C PHE A 13 27.96 31.11 -21.95
N PHE A 14 27.11 30.58 -21.07
CA PHE A 14 26.75 29.17 -21.08
C PHE A 14 25.28 29.10 -21.45
N SER A 15 25.00 28.49 -22.60
CA SER A 15 23.66 28.05 -22.99
C SER A 15 22.99 27.34 -21.81
N PRO A 16 21.75 27.69 -21.41
CA PRO A 16 21.06 27.06 -20.28
C PRO A 16 20.51 25.66 -20.61
N GLU A 17 21.10 24.96 -21.58
CA GLU A 17 20.78 23.57 -21.84
C GLU A 17 21.59 22.68 -20.90
N ILE A 18 20.89 22.17 -19.87
CA ILE A 18 21.26 21.01 -19.05
C ILE A 18 22.37 21.26 -18.01
N PHE A 19 22.10 22.13 -17.03
CA PHE A 19 22.69 21.94 -15.70
C PHE A 19 21.67 21.19 -14.83
N PHE A 20 21.80 19.87 -14.76
CA PHE A 20 21.27 19.08 -13.64
C PHE A 20 22.10 19.44 -12.38
N ALA A 21 21.97 20.68 -11.93
CA ALA A 21 22.72 21.18 -10.80
C ALA A 21 21.93 20.93 -9.53
N TYR A 22 22.43 20.00 -8.71
CA TYR A 22 22.12 20.07 -7.28
C TYR A 22 22.81 21.31 -6.71
N THR A 23 22.20 21.92 -5.70
CA THR A 23 22.83 22.99 -4.92
C THR A 23 23.02 22.53 -3.49
N LEU A 24 24.19 22.81 -2.91
CA LEU A 24 24.44 22.53 -1.50
C LEU A 24 25.04 23.79 -0.86
N TYR A 25 24.30 24.35 0.09
CA TYR A 25 24.68 25.53 0.86
C TYR A 25 24.98 25.13 2.31
N SER A 26 25.94 25.79 2.93
CA SER A 26 26.24 25.64 4.37
C SER A 26 26.89 26.91 4.89
N GLU A 27 26.83 27.14 6.20
CA GLU A 27 27.55 28.26 6.82
C GLU A 27 29.06 28.04 6.88
N LYS A 28 29.51 26.77 6.98
CA LYS A 28 30.92 26.44 7.08
C LYS A 28 31.24 25.21 6.24
N ALA A 29 32.30 25.32 5.44
CA ALA A 29 32.84 24.19 4.70
C ALA A 29 34.36 24.03 4.95
N SER A 30 34.83 22.79 4.86
CA SER A 30 36.25 22.43 4.90
C SER A 30 36.56 21.42 3.81
N ILE A 31 37.76 21.47 3.25
CA ILE A 31 38.23 20.52 2.23
C ILE A 31 39.40 19.73 2.81
N ILE A 32 39.33 18.41 2.77
CA ILE A 32 40.41 17.51 3.20
C ILE A 32 40.56 16.43 2.12
N GLY A 33 41.67 16.48 1.39
CA GLY A 33 41.87 15.63 0.21
C GLY A 33 40.74 15.82 -0.81
N ASP A 34 40.14 14.69 -1.22
CA ASP A 34 39.03 14.66 -2.20
C ASP A 34 37.63 14.83 -1.58
N THR A 35 37.56 15.12 -0.27
CA THR A 35 36.30 15.26 0.46
C THR A 35 36.02 16.72 0.81
N ILE A 36 34.81 17.19 0.53
CA ILE A 36 34.31 18.46 1.05
C ILE A 36 33.34 18.19 2.18
N PHE A 37 33.63 18.72 3.36
CA PHE A 37 32.75 18.66 4.52
C PHE A 37 31.97 19.96 4.66
N PHE A 38 30.68 19.85 4.92
CA PHE A 38 29.76 20.96 5.14
C PHE A 38 29.17 20.86 6.54
N PHE A 39 29.14 21.97 7.26
CA PHE A 39 28.72 22.05 8.66
C PHE A 39 27.79 23.24 8.86
N LYS A 40 26.84 23.05 9.79
CA LYS A 40 25.84 24.04 10.24
C LYS A 40 24.89 24.47 9.12
N ASN A 41 23.59 24.19 9.32
CA ASN A 41 22.52 24.62 8.44
C ASN A 41 22.77 24.26 6.97
N VAL A 42 23.01 22.98 6.72
CA VAL A 42 23.17 22.48 5.36
C VAL A 42 21.81 22.45 4.67
N ASP A 43 21.70 23.14 3.54
CA ASP A 43 20.54 23.16 2.65
C ASP A 43 20.94 22.55 1.31
N PHE A 44 20.35 21.40 0.97
CA PHE A 44 20.55 20.72 -0.29
C PHE A 44 19.28 20.85 -1.14
N LYS A 45 19.43 21.08 -2.45
CA LYS A 45 18.31 21.03 -3.41
C LYS A 45 18.71 20.30 -4.68
N SER A 46 17.80 19.47 -5.20
CA SER A 46 17.94 18.80 -6.50
C SER A 46 16.59 18.30 -6.99
N ASP A 47 16.30 18.46 -8.28
CA ASP A 47 15.15 17.84 -8.97
C ASP A 47 13.80 17.95 -8.22
N GLY A 48 13.48 19.15 -7.68
CA GLY A 48 12.23 19.39 -6.93
C GLY A 48 12.24 18.89 -5.47
N TYR A 49 13.40 18.45 -4.99
CA TYR A 49 13.64 18.10 -3.60
C TYR A 49 14.45 19.19 -2.89
N SER A 50 14.14 19.40 -1.62
CA SER A 50 14.91 20.22 -0.68
C SER A 50 15.17 19.45 0.61
N LEU A 51 16.41 19.48 1.10
CA LEU A 51 16.85 18.75 2.28
C LEU A 51 17.53 19.70 3.25
N LYS A 52 17.18 19.60 4.53
CA LYS A 52 17.86 20.32 5.62
C LYS A 52 18.49 19.36 6.62
N THR A 53 19.76 19.60 6.96
CA THR A 53 20.51 18.83 7.96
C THR A 53 21.62 19.68 8.60
N ASP A 54 22.24 19.17 9.67
CA ASP A 54 23.32 19.88 10.37
C ASP A 54 24.69 19.69 9.72
N SER A 55 24.89 18.59 9.00
CA SER A 55 26.14 18.32 8.32
C SER A 55 25.96 17.41 7.11
N SER A 56 26.86 17.56 6.15
CA SER A 56 26.99 16.66 5.01
C SER A 56 28.44 16.60 4.56
N PHE A 57 28.78 15.64 3.72
CA PHE A 57 30.05 15.66 3.02
C PHE A 57 29.93 15.07 1.62
N ILE A 58 30.74 15.59 0.70
CA ILE A 58 30.81 15.15 -0.69
C ILE A 58 32.11 14.39 -0.89
N LEU A 59 32.01 13.15 -1.38
CA LEU A 59 33.15 12.42 -1.94
C LEU A 59 33.20 12.72 -3.44
N LYS A 60 34.09 13.63 -3.86
CA LYS A 60 34.13 14.12 -5.25
C LYS A 60 34.35 12.99 -6.27
N LYS A 61 35.32 12.12 -5.98
CA LYS A 61 35.72 11.02 -6.86
C LYS A 61 34.56 10.09 -7.17
N ASP A 62 33.76 9.79 -6.16
CA ASP A 62 32.65 8.84 -6.26
C ASP A 62 31.33 9.52 -6.65
N SER A 63 31.29 10.86 -6.66
CA SER A 63 30.08 11.64 -6.95
C SER A 63 28.94 11.32 -5.98
N LEU A 64 29.28 11.28 -4.68
CA LEU A 64 28.37 10.93 -3.59
C LEU A 64 28.23 12.10 -2.61
N ILE A 65 27.02 12.30 -2.09
CA ILE A 65 26.77 13.19 -0.96
C ILE A 65 26.24 12.36 0.19
N PHE A 66 26.91 12.43 1.34
CA PHE A 66 26.49 11.77 2.56
C PHE A 66 25.80 12.76 3.50
N PHE A 67 24.68 12.34 4.07
CA PHE A 67 23.95 13.04 5.11
C PHE A 67 23.99 12.17 6.38
N PRO A 68 25.05 12.28 7.21
CA PRO A 68 25.30 11.37 8.34
C PRO A 68 24.45 11.68 9.57
N LYS A 69 23.64 12.74 9.53
CA LYS A 69 22.77 13.18 10.61
C LYS A 69 21.32 13.15 10.14
N SER A 70 20.40 13.20 11.11
CA SER A 70 18.99 13.28 10.80
C SER A 70 18.70 14.45 9.89
N PHE A 71 17.77 14.27 8.98
CA PHE A 71 17.39 15.29 8.02
C PHE A 71 15.90 15.22 7.69
N ILE A 72 15.41 16.33 7.17
CA ILE A 72 14.08 16.43 6.59
C ILE A 72 14.26 16.70 5.11
N LEU A 73 13.81 15.77 4.28
CA LEU A 73 13.75 15.89 2.84
C LEU A 73 12.30 16.19 2.44
N LYS A 74 12.08 17.30 1.76
CA LYS A 74 10.76 17.73 1.26
C LYS A 74 10.79 17.73 -0.25
N ARG A 75 9.66 17.38 -0.85
CA ARG A 75 9.40 17.53 -2.27
C ARG A 75 8.28 18.53 -2.49
N ASP A 76 8.29 19.19 -3.65
CA ASP A 76 7.32 20.24 -3.99
C ASP A 76 5.86 19.76 -4.01
N ASP A 77 5.62 18.46 -4.11
CA ASP A 77 4.28 17.87 -4.14
C ASP A 77 3.73 17.48 -2.75
N SER A 78 4.21 18.08 -1.66
CA SER A 78 3.80 17.73 -0.29
C SER A 78 4.24 16.34 0.22
N VAL A 79 5.24 15.71 -0.39
CA VAL A 79 5.94 14.57 0.23
C VAL A 79 7.00 15.11 1.20
N LYS A 80 7.00 14.60 2.43
CA LYS A 80 7.98 14.93 3.47
C LYS A 80 8.57 13.65 4.04
N ILE A 81 9.88 13.59 4.15
CA ILE A 81 10.61 12.40 4.60
C ILE A 81 11.49 12.82 5.76
N LEU A 82 11.25 12.21 6.92
CA LEU A 82 12.08 12.34 8.10
C LEU A 82 12.98 11.11 8.17
N ALA A 83 14.29 11.31 8.21
CA ALA A 83 15.26 10.22 8.16
C ALA A 83 16.39 10.41 9.17
N LYS A 84 17.04 9.30 9.56
CA LYS A 84 18.22 9.35 10.45
C LYS A 84 19.51 9.66 9.71
N TYR A 85 19.69 9.13 8.50
CA TYR A 85 20.83 9.37 7.63
C TYR A 85 20.56 8.84 6.23
N GLY A 86 21.41 9.22 5.27
CA GLY A 86 21.23 8.83 3.89
C GLY A 86 22.37 9.28 2.97
N ILE A 87 22.29 8.86 1.72
CA ILE A 87 23.25 9.10 0.68
C ILE A 87 22.49 9.55 -0.57
N TYR A 88 23.02 10.54 -1.27
CA TYR A 88 22.59 10.91 -2.61
C TYR A 88 23.67 10.56 -3.62
N LEU A 89 23.33 9.70 -4.57
CA LEU A 89 24.17 9.34 -5.71
C LEU A 89 23.92 10.37 -6.83
N ILE A 90 24.86 11.28 -7.05
CA ILE A 90 24.67 12.42 -7.97
C ILE A 90 24.42 11.91 -9.40
N LYS A 91 25.25 10.96 -9.87
CA LYS A 91 25.17 10.44 -11.25
C LYS A 91 23.90 9.65 -11.52
N GLU A 92 23.42 8.91 -10.52
CA GLU A 92 22.22 8.06 -10.64
C GLU A 92 20.94 8.78 -10.25
N LYS A 93 21.04 10.04 -9.78
CA LYS A 93 19.95 10.81 -9.20
C LYS A 93 19.10 10.00 -8.22
N ARG A 94 19.79 9.37 -7.29
CA ARG A 94 19.19 8.39 -6.40
C ARG A 94 19.47 8.70 -4.96
N PHE A 95 18.44 8.63 -4.12
CA PHE A 95 18.62 8.62 -2.67
C PHE A 95 18.58 7.20 -2.12
N TYR A 96 19.48 6.93 -1.17
CA TYR A 96 19.40 5.82 -0.23
C TYR A 96 19.24 6.39 1.16
N ILE A 97 18.11 6.13 1.79
CA ILE A 97 17.70 6.73 3.06
C ILE A 97 17.45 5.61 4.06
N ASN A 98 17.91 5.79 5.31
CA ASN A 98 17.78 4.79 6.36
C ASN A 98 17.00 5.33 7.55
N PHE A 99 16.21 4.43 8.15
CA PHE A 99 15.32 4.62 9.30
C PHE A 99 14.47 5.87 9.13
N GLN A 100 13.43 5.74 8.30
CA GLN A 100 12.69 6.89 7.81
C GLN A 100 11.18 6.75 8.00
N THR A 101 10.52 7.90 8.03
CA THR A 101 9.08 8.04 7.87
C THR A 101 8.80 8.98 6.72
N THR A 102 8.07 8.50 5.72
CA THR A 102 7.60 9.29 4.58
C THR A 102 6.14 9.63 4.82
N GLU A 103 5.83 10.92 4.85
CA GLU A 103 4.50 11.49 5.02
C GLU A 103 4.05 12.09 3.68
N LYS A 104 2.86 11.69 3.22
CA LYS A 104 2.12 12.39 2.16
C LYS A 104 0.98 13.14 2.83
N GLU A 105 1.04 14.46 2.77
CA GLU A 105 0.11 15.37 3.47
C GLU A 105 -1.36 14.93 3.33
N ASN A 106 -2.02 14.74 4.48
CA ASN A 106 -3.42 14.33 4.62
C ASN A 106 -3.81 13.10 3.76
N ARG A 107 -2.90 12.15 3.57
CA ARG A 107 -3.21 10.90 2.86
C ARG A 107 -2.67 9.69 3.59
N PHE A 108 -1.35 9.59 3.74
CA PHE A 108 -0.75 8.39 4.35
C PHE A 108 0.66 8.66 4.88
N SER A 109 1.16 7.74 5.69
CA SER A 109 2.56 7.65 6.07
C SER A 109 3.12 6.25 5.80
N ILE A 110 4.42 6.17 5.51
CA ILE A 110 5.17 4.91 5.36
C ILE A 110 6.43 4.98 6.20
N GLN A 111 6.51 4.15 7.22
CA GLN A 111 7.73 3.94 8.01
C GLN A 111 8.50 2.74 7.48
N SER A 112 9.83 2.84 7.34
CA SER A 112 10.68 1.70 6.94
C SER A 112 12.12 1.84 7.43
N GLU A 113 12.86 0.73 7.49
CA GLU A 113 14.30 0.76 7.77
C GLU A 113 15.09 1.33 6.60
N THR A 114 14.69 1.08 5.36
CA THR A 114 15.35 1.65 4.19
C THR A 114 14.35 2.19 3.17
N LEU A 115 14.78 3.20 2.43
CA LEU A 115 14.06 3.82 1.33
C LEU A 115 15.04 4.16 0.21
N GLU A 116 14.77 3.67 -0.98
CA GLU A 116 15.43 4.07 -2.23
C GLU A 116 14.48 4.95 -3.04
N ILE A 117 14.97 6.12 -3.49
CA ILE A 117 14.18 7.06 -4.31
C ILE A 117 14.89 7.25 -5.65
N PHE A 118 14.19 6.88 -6.73
CA PHE A 118 14.61 7.11 -8.10
C PHE A 118 13.94 8.40 -8.57
N LEU A 119 14.71 9.50 -8.67
CA LEU A 119 14.15 10.82 -8.95
C LEU A 119 13.51 10.89 -10.34
N ASP A 120 14.15 10.28 -11.35
CA ASP A 120 13.67 10.32 -12.73
C ASP A 120 12.34 9.55 -12.91
N ASP A 121 12.18 8.41 -12.23
CA ASP A 121 10.99 7.56 -12.33
C ASP A 121 9.89 7.94 -11.32
N SER A 122 10.20 8.85 -10.38
CA SER A 122 9.35 9.15 -9.22
C SER A 122 8.89 7.90 -8.47
N LEU A 123 9.80 6.92 -8.37
CA LEU A 123 9.61 5.63 -7.71
C LEU A 123 10.27 5.65 -6.34
N PHE A 124 9.51 5.24 -5.33
CA PHE A 124 9.97 5.06 -3.96
C PHE A 124 9.89 3.58 -3.62
N ILE A 125 10.96 3.03 -3.07
CA ILE A 125 11.08 1.62 -2.72
C ILE A 125 11.42 1.52 -1.24
N PHE A 126 10.46 1.07 -0.44
CA PHE A 126 10.59 0.91 0.99
C PHE A 126 10.86 -0.56 1.33
N THR A 127 11.91 -0.84 2.11
CA THR A 127 12.22 -2.20 2.59
C THR A 127 12.66 -2.19 4.05
N GLY A 128 12.85 -3.39 4.61
CA GLY A 128 13.14 -3.57 6.04
C GLY A 128 11.91 -3.25 6.88
N LYS A 129 10.88 -4.10 6.73
CA LYS A 129 9.60 -4.05 7.44
C LYS A 129 8.83 -2.74 7.26
N PRO A 130 8.52 -2.34 6.01
CA PRO A 130 7.69 -1.17 5.75
C PRO A 130 6.31 -1.32 6.38
N VAL A 131 5.82 -0.23 6.97
CA VAL A 131 4.48 -0.10 7.54
C VAL A 131 3.81 1.10 6.89
N PHE A 132 2.75 0.85 6.14
CA PHE A 132 1.89 1.87 5.56
C PHE A 132 0.72 2.15 6.51
N ASP A 133 0.43 3.41 6.75
CA ASP A 133 -0.64 3.88 7.61
C ASP A 133 -1.46 4.97 6.89
N ASN A 134 -2.75 4.74 6.73
CA ASN A 134 -3.70 5.70 6.21
C ASN A 134 -4.80 5.90 7.26
N ALA A 135 -4.67 6.99 8.02
CA ALA A 135 -5.60 7.33 9.09
C ALA A 135 -7.02 7.64 8.57
N ASP A 136 -7.13 8.27 7.39
CA ASP A 136 -8.42 8.65 6.80
C ASP A 136 -9.23 7.43 6.36
N GLU A 137 -8.57 6.47 5.70
CA GLU A 137 -9.18 5.18 5.35
C GLU A 137 -9.21 4.20 6.54
N LYS A 138 -8.67 4.61 7.69
CA LYS A 138 -8.52 3.84 8.93
C LYS A 138 -7.86 2.47 8.71
N LEU A 139 -6.79 2.42 7.93
CA LEU A 139 -6.12 1.17 7.60
C LEU A 139 -4.62 1.24 7.77
N LYS A 140 -4.05 0.07 8.07
CA LYS A 140 -2.62 -0.17 8.22
C LYS A 140 -2.23 -1.41 7.43
N ILE A 141 -1.12 -1.33 6.70
CA ILE A 141 -0.62 -2.45 5.89
C ILE A 141 0.83 -2.71 6.25
N PHE A 142 1.11 -3.96 6.54
CA PHE A 142 2.44 -4.50 6.79
C PHE A 142 2.85 -5.32 5.57
N GLY A 143 4.11 -5.19 5.15
CA GLY A 143 4.66 -5.99 4.06
C GLY A 143 6.16 -6.10 4.17
N GLU A 144 6.76 -6.86 3.26
CA GLU A 144 8.22 -7.00 3.18
C GLU A 144 8.85 -5.88 2.34
N ARG A 145 8.12 -5.45 1.30
CA ARG A 145 8.52 -4.40 0.37
C ARG A 145 7.31 -3.58 -0.08
N VAL A 146 7.47 -2.26 -0.10
CA VAL A 146 6.46 -1.34 -0.65
C VAL A 146 7.07 -0.53 -1.78
N GLU A 147 6.40 -0.48 -2.92
CA GLU A 147 6.77 0.37 -4.05
C GLU A 147 5.67 1.41 -4.27
N TYR A 148 6.02 2.69 -4.20
CA TYR A 148 5.12 3.79 -4.51
C TYR A 148 5.52 4.42 -5.84
N LEU A 149 4.69 4.19 -6.86
CA LEU A 149 4.80 4.81 -8.17
C LEU A 149 3.97 6.09 -8.18
N LYS A 150 4.60 7.23 -7.92
CA LYS A 150 3.87 8.49 -7.77
C LYS A 150 3.08 8.87 -9.02
N ASN A 151 3.69 8.72 -10.19
CA ASN A 151 3.10 9.14 -11.46
C ASN A 151 1.81 8.39 -11.81
N LEU A 152 1.64 7.19 -11.24
CA LEU A 152 0.44 6.36 -11.44
C LEU A 152 -0.52 6.41 -10.24
N GLU A 153 -0.15 7.09 -9.15
CA GLU A 153 -0.84 7.04 -7.85
C GLU A 153 -1.12 5.61 -7.38
N ARG A 154 -0.11 4.74 -7.50
CA ARG A 154 -0.21 3.33 -7.14
C ARG A 154 0.81 2.93 -6.08
N ILE A 155 0.35 2.12 -5.14
CA ILE A 155 1.18 1.54 -4.09
C ILE A 155 1.10 0.02 -4.19
N TYR A 156 2.26 -0.63 -4.33
CA TYR A 156 2.39 -2.07 -4.41
C TYR A 156 3.06 -2.59 -3.15
N PHE A 157 2.39 -3.51 -2.47
CA PHE A 157 2.92 -4.28 -1.36
C PHE A 157 3.27 -5.66 -1.88
N LYS A 158 4.53 -6.06 -1.67
CA LYS A 158 5.07 -7.35 -2.11
C LYS A 158 5.56 -8.15 -0.92
N GLY A 159 5.29 -9.45 -0.96
CA GLY A 159 5.65 -10.40 0.08
C GLY A 159 4.65 -10.35 1.24
N ASN A 160 4.05 -11.50 1.54
CA ASN A 160 3.18 -11.82 2.68
C ASN A 160 2.63 -10.58 3.42
N SER A 161 1.76 -9.86 2.74
CA SER A 161 1.24 -8.59 3.21
C SER A 161 0.02 -8.81 4.08
N PHE A 162 -0.07 -8.02 5.15
CA PHE A 162 -1.17 -8.05 6.10
C PHE A 162 -1.82 -6.67 6.16
N LEU A 163 -3.10 -6.59 5.82
CA LEU A 163 -3.91 -5.39 5.97
C LEU A 163 -4.80 -5.53 7.21
N GLN A 164 -4.75 -4.51 8.06
CA GLN A 164 -5.58 -4.34 9.24
C GLN A 164 -6.33 -3.02 9.16
N LYS A 165 -7.63 -3.02 9.43
CA LYS A 165 -8.42 -1.81 9.64
C LYS A 165 -8.49 -1.49 11.14
N TYR A 166 -8.40 -0.22 11.54
CA TYR A 166 -8.35 0.18 12.96
C TYR A 166 -9.64 -0.14 13.73
N ASP A 167 -10.79 0.06 13.10
CA ASP A 167 -12.11 -0.01 13.76
C ASP A 167 -13.02 -1.09 13.15
N SER A 168 -12.45 -1.99 12.35
CA SER A 168 -13.21 -3.03 11.62
C SER A 168 -12.91 -4.41 12.16
N SER A 169 -13.89 -5.31 12.03
CA SER A 169 -13.73 -6.72 12.33
C SER A 169 -12.94 -7.50 11.28
N TYR A 170 -12.56 -6.89 10.14
CA TYR A 170 -11.85 -7.62 9.09
C TYR A 170 -10.36 -7.33 8.98
N SER A 171 -9.62 -8.38 8.66
CA SER A 171 -8.21 -8.34 8.28
C SER A 171 -7.99 -9.15 7.01
N ILE A 172 -6.95 -8.81 6.26
CA ILE A 172 -6.65 -9.46 4.98
C ILE A 172 -5.19 -9.89 4.97
N ILE A 173 -4.94 -11.17 4.72
CA ILE A 173 -3.63 -11.70 4.40
C ILE A 173 -3.58 -11.92 2.88
N SER A 174 -2.53 -11.43 2.23
CA SER A 174 -2.32 -11.68 0.82
C SER A 174 -0.84 -11.65 0.42
N GLY A 175 -0.44 -12.45 -0.56
CA GLY A 175 0.95 -12.41 -1.04
C GLY A 175 1.34 -11.05 -1.63
N ASN A 176 0.40 -10.38 -2.32
CA ASN A 176 0.59 -9.03 -2.86
C ASN A 176 -0.69 -8.19 -2.73
N ILE A 177 -0.51 -6.89 -2.45
CA ILE A 177 -1.59 -5.89 -2.42
C ILE A 177 -1.24 -4.74 -3.36
N LEU A 178 -2.17 -4.33 -4.21
CA LEU A 178 -2.08 -3.09 -4.98
C LEU A 178 -3.19 -2.15 -4.52
N ILE A 179 -2.82 -0.95 -4.09
CA ILE A 179 -3.75 0.17 -3.92
C ILE A 179 -3.68 1.02 -5.19
N ASP A 180 -4.77 1.07 -5.94
CA ASP A 180 -4.97 1.99 -7.05
C ASP A 180 -5.92 3.10 -6.60
N ASP A 181 -5.39 4.30 -6.37
CA ASP A 181 -6.18 5.43 -5.91
C ASP A 181 -6.99 6.07 -7.02
N LYS A 182 -6.48 6.04 -8.26
CA LYS A 182 -7.15 6.59 -9.43
C LYS A 182 -8.46 5.86 -9.71
N ASP A 183 -8.42 4.53 -9.68
CA ASP A 183 -9.61 3.71 -9.92
C ASP A 183 -10.38 3.39 -8.63
N SER A 184 -9.84 3.77 -7.46
CA SER A 184 -10.39 3.48 -6.14
C SER A 184 -10.63 1.99 -5.91
N VAL A 185 -9.64 1.18 -6.29
CA VAL A 185 -9.66 -0.30 -6.16
C VAL A 185 -8.42 -0.76 -5.40
N ASN A 186 -8.63 -1.69 -4.47
CA ASN A 186 -7.53 -2.50 -3.93
C ASN A 186 -7.57 -3.89 -4.58
N ILE A 187 -6.42 -4.38 -5.04
CA ILE A 187 -6.28 -5.71 -5.64
C ILE A 187 -5.43 -6.56 -4.71
N PHE A 188 -5.98 -7.67 -4.27
CA PHE A 188 -5.32 -8.69 -3.46
C PHE A 188 -5.05 -9.92 -4.34
N SER A 189 -3.86 -10.50 -4.26
CA SER A 189 -3.48 -11.61 -5.14
C SER A 189 -2.41 -12.50 -4.53
N SER A 190 -2.18 -13.66 -5.15
CA SER A 190 -1.20 -14.66 -4.71
C SER A 190 -1.59 -15.29 -3.37
N GLY A 191 -2.83 -15.78 -3.32
CA GLY A 191 -3.47 -16.23 -2.09
C GLY A 191 -4.02 -15.03 -1.33
N VAL A 192 -5.29 -15.12 -0.96
CA VAL A 192 -6.00 -14.09 -0.22
C VAL A 192 -6.85 -14.79 0.81
N GLU A 193 -6.66 -14.39 2.07
CA GLU A 193 -7.54 -14.77 3.16
C GLU A 193 -8.11 -13.49 3.79
N ILE A 194 -9.43 -13.33 3.73
CA ILE A 194 -10.15 -12.23 4.39
C ILE A 194 -10.85 -12.85 5.59
N PHE A 195 -10.47 -12.41 6.78
CA PHE A 195 -11.07 -12.83 8.03
C PHE A 195 -11.98 -11.72 8.51
N ASN A 196 -13.17 -12.08 9.00
CA ASN A 196 -13.87 -11.24 9.96
C ASN A 196 -14.44 -12.09 11.10
N ASP A 197 -15.16 -11.48 12.04
CA ASP A 197 -15.75 -12.17 13.19
C ASP A 197 -16.71 -13.32 12.83
N SER A 198 -17.11 -13.49 11.57
CA SER A 198 -18.17 -14.45 11.21
C SER A 198 -17.99 -15.22 9.92
N PHE A 199 -17.03 -14.81 9.10
CA PHE A 199 -16.65 -15.56 7.94
C PHE A 199 -15.14 -15.51 7.72
N THR A 200 -14.66 -16.50 6.98
CA THR A 200 -13.35 -16.47 6.33
C THR A 200 -13.58 -16.68 4.85
N ILE A 201 -13.04 -15.78 4.02
CA ILE A 201 -13.02 -15.93 2.56
C ILE A 201 -11.60 -16.31 2.16
N LYS A 202 -11.45 -17.37 1.38
CA LYS A 202 -10.19 -17.78 0.76
C LYS A 202 -10.35 -17.72 -0.76
N SER A 203 -9.40 -17.10 -1.45
CA SER A 203 -9.37 -17.00 -2.91
C SER A 203 -7.95 -16.74 -3.38
N ASP A 204 -7.62 -17.13 -4.60
CA ASP A 204 -6.35 -16.74 -5.24
C ASP A 204 -6.22 -15.22 -5.42
N SER A 205 -7.34 -14.54 -5.66
CA SER A 205 -7.39 -13.10 -5.90
C SER A 205 -8.76 -12.50 -5.59
N VAL A 206 -8.74 -11.28 -5.07
CA VAL A 206 -9.92 -10.50 -4.70
C VAL A 206 -9.69 -9.04 -5.07
N ASN A 207 -10.71 -8.39 -5.62
CA ASN A 207 -10.74 -6.93 -5.77
C ASN A 207 -11.68 -6.33 -4.73
N HIS A 208 -11.27 -5.24 -4.09
CA HIS A 208 -12.12 -4.40 -3.26
C HIS A 208 -12.37 -3.08 -3.96
N TYR A 209 -13.63 -2.82 -4.30
CA TYR A 209 -14.06 -1.60 -4.97
C TYR A 209 -14.50 -0.58 -3.93
N ARG A 210 -13.65 0.39 -3.60
CA ARG A 210 -13.83 1.27 -2.44
C ARG A 210 -15.08 2.16 -2.56
N LYS A 211 -15.41 2.64 -3.77
CA LYS A 211 -16.62 3.44 -4.02
C LYS A 211 -17.93 2.67 -3.87
N GLY A 212 -17.91 1.36 -4.13
CA GLY A 212 -19.08 0.49 -4.03
C GLY A 212 -19.14 -0.33 -2.75
N SER A 213 -18.12 -0.22 -1.89
CA SER A 213 -17.97 -0.99 -0.64
C SER A 213 -18.21 -2.49 -0.81
N PHE A 214 -17.60 -3.09 -1.85
CA PHE A 214 -17.75 -4.52 -2.10
C PHE A 214 -16.45 -5.21 -2.50
N PHE A 215 -16.35 -6.47 -2.12
CA PHE A 215 -15.29 -7.37 -2.54
C PHE A 215 -15.80 -8.30 -3.63
N LYS A 216 -14.93 -8.64 -4.59
CA LYS A 216 -15.23 -9.58 -5.66
C LYS A 216 -14.09 -10.57 -5.81
N THR A 217 -14.36 -11.86 -5.65
CA THR A 217 -13.38 -12.89 -6.02
C THR A 217 -13.25 -12.96 -7.54
N LEU A 218 -12.03 -13.12 -8.03
CA LEU A 218 -11.76 -13.25 -9.47
C LEU A 218 -11.51 -14.70 -9.90
N LYS A 219 -11.35 -15.59 -8.93
CA LYS A 219 -11.19 -17.03 -9.10
C LYS A 219 -12.02 -17.73 -8.02
N ARG A 220 -11.96 -19.08 -8.04
CA ARG A 220 -12.63 -19.94 -7.08
C ARG A 220 -12.44 -19.42 -5.66
N GLY A 221 -13.55 -19.09 -5.03
CA GLY A 221 -13.60 -18.66 -3.64
C GLY A 221 -14.15 -19.79 -2.78
N ASP A 222 -13.55 -19.95 -1.60
CA ASP A 222 -14.07 -20.77 -0.52
C ASP A 222 -14.45 -19.85 0.63
N ILE A 223 -15.66 -20.03 1.17
CA ILE A 223 -16.20 -19.17 2.21
C ILE A 223 -16.69 -20.07 3.33
N VAL A 224 -16.14 -19.85 4.51
CA VAL A 224 -16.55 -20.53 5.73
C VAL A 224 -17.27 -19.51 6.59
N ALA A 225 -18.53 -19.75 6.91
CA ALA A 225 -19.34 -18.91 7.79
C ALA A 225 -19.97 -19.78 8.88
N LYS A 226 -19.28 -19.94 10.01
CA LYS A 226 -19.62 -20.92 11.06
C LYS A 226 -19.79 -22.32 10.46
N ASN A 227 -21.03 -22.83 10.46
CA ASN A 227 -21.38 -24.18 10.06
C ASN A 227 -21.81 -24.25 8.58
N SER A 228 -21.74 -23.11 7.87
CA SER A 228 -21.99 -23.00 6.43
C SER A 228 -20.69 -22.92 5.65
N PHE A 229 -20.60 -23.71 4.60
CA PHE A 229 -19.51 -23.68 3.62
C PHE A 229 -20.06 -23.35 2.24
N PHE A 230 -19.44 -22.38 1.57
CA PHE A 230 -19.75 -22.01 0.19
C PHE A 230 -18.49 -22.11 -0.66
N GLN A 231 -18.64 -22.63 -1.86
CA GLN A 231 -17.59 -22.70 -2.85
C GLN A 231 -18.16 -22.37 -4.23
N GLY A 232 -17.38 -21.67 -5.05
CA GLY A 232 -17.85 -21.21 -6.36
C GLY A 232 -16.85 -20.35 -7.09
N ASP A 233 -17.09 -20.10 -8.38
CA ASP A 233 -16.12 -19.43 -9.25
C ASP A 233 -16.03 -17.92 -8.98
N THR A 234 -17.14 -17.29 -8.59
CA THR A 234 -17.19 -15.86 -8.29
C THR A 234 -18.16 -15.58 -7.15
N PHE A 235 -17.68 -14.85 -6.15
CA PHE A 235 -18.49 -14.26 -5.11
C PHE A 235 -18.34 -12.74 -5.10
N ILE A 236 -19.45 -12.05 -4.88
CA ILE A 236 -19.50 -10.62 -4.65
C ILE A 236 -20.06 -10.40 -3.25
N PHE A 237 -19.29 -9.72 -2.40
CA PHE A 237 -19.60 -9.47 -1.01
C PHE A 237 -19.82 -7.98 -0.79
N TYR A 238 -21.01 -7.62 -0.34
CA TYR A 238 -21.39 -6.24 -0.08
C TYR A 238 -21.32 -5.96 1.41
N PHE A 239 -20.59 -4.91 1.76
CA PHE A 239 -20.38 -4.49 3.14
C PHE A 239 -21.10 -3.18 3.40
N GLU A 240 -21.69 -3.07 4.58
CA GLU A 240 -22.26 -1.83 5.10
C GLU A 240 -21.73 -1.65 6.52
N ASN A 241 -21.09 -0.50 6.79
CA ASN A 241 -20.43 -0.23 8.08
C ASN A 241 -19.55 -1.40 8.53
N ASP A 242 -18.69 -1.89 7.62
CA ASP A 242 -17.75 -2.99 7.83
C ASP A 242 -18.38 -4.36 8.18
N SER A 243 -19.70 -4.48 8.11
CA SER A 243 -20.42 -5.75 8.29
C SER A 243 -20.87 -6.31 6.94
N LEU A 244 -20.68 -7.62 6.72
CA LEU A 244 -21.24 -8.29 5.54
C LEU A 244 -22.76 -8.25 5.61
N ARG A 245 -23.39 -7.73 4.54
CA ARG A 245 -24.84 -7.63 4.41
C ARG A 245 -25.41 -8.58 3.39
N ARG A 246 -24.68 -8.76 2.29
CA ARG A 246 -25.15 -9.55 1.16
C ARG A 246 -23.99 -10.22 0.46
N MET A 247 -24.23 -11.44 0.01
CA MET A 247 -23.31 -12.21 -0.81
C MET A 247 -24.03 -12.71 -2.04
N VAL A 248 -23.43 -12.54 -3.21
CA VAL A 248 -23.93 -13.09 -4.46
C VAL A 248 -22.88 -14.04 -5.02
N GLY A 249 -23.21 -15.34 -5.05
CA GLY A 249 -22.42 -16.36 -5.71
C GLY A 249 -22.89 -16.56 -7.14
N LYS A 250 -21.96 -16.66 -8.08
CA LYS A 250 -22.23 -16.98 -9.49
C LYS A 250 -21.30 -18.09 -9.98
N ASN A 251 -21.86 -18.92 -10.85
CA ASN A 251 -21.23 -20.03 -11.56
C ASN A 251 -20.73 -21.14 -10.63
N ASN A 252 -21.39 -22.29 -10.74
CA ASN A 252 -21.00 -23.55 -10.07
C ASN A 252 -20.87 -23.41 -8.55
N ILE A 253 -21.94 -22.96 -7.90
CA ILE A 253 -21.97 -22.81 -6.45
C ILE A 253 -22.24 -24.16 -5.81
N VAL A 254 -21.39 -24.52 -4.85
CA VAL A 254 -21.58 -25.64 -3.92
C VAL A 254 -21.78 -25.05 -2.53
N PHE A 255 -22.90 -25.37 -1.90
CA PHE A 255 -23.21 -25.01 -0.52
C PHE A 255 -23.34 -26.26 0.33
N LYS A 256 -22.84 -26.21 1.56
CA LYS A 256 -23.01 -27.25 2.59
C LYS A 256 -23.31 -26.59 3.92
N ASN A 257 -24.16 -27.20 4.74
CA ASN A 257 -24.45 -26.72 6.09
C ASN A 257 -24.48 -27.90 7.07
N GLU A 258 -23.77 -27.79 8.18
CA GLU A 258 -23.69 -28.87 9.18
C GLU A 258 -24.87 -28.86 10.17
N ASP A 259 -25.57 -27.73 10.36
CA ASP A 259 -26.66 -27.61 11.33
C ASP A 259 -28.04 -27.86 10.73
N ASP A 260 -28.21 -27.46 9.47
CA ASP A 260 -29.46 -27.66 8.75
C ASP A 260 -29.48 -29.09 8.18
N ASN A 261 -30.66 -29.64 7.92
CA ASN A 261 -30.81 -30.93 7.23
C ASN A 261 -30.28 -30.88 5.76
N ILE A 262 -29.34 -30.00 5.42
CA ILE A 262 -28.81 -29.72 4.09
C ILE A 262 -27.37 -30.19 4.02
N VAL A 263 -27.15 -31.39 3.47
CA VAL A 263 -25.80 -31.92 3.26
C VAL A 263 -25.09 -31.14 2.15
N LYS A 264 -25.80 -30.88 1.04
CA LYS A 264 -25.22 -30.26 -0.15
C LYS A 264 -26.28 -29.65 -1.06
N ILE A 265 -26.02 -28.47 -1.61
CA ILE A 265 -26.77 -27.88 -2.73
C ILE A 265 -25.77 -27.45 -3.80
N VAL A 266 -26.02 -27.84 -5.06
CA VAL A 266 -25.28 -27.37 -6.23
C VAL A 266 -26.20 -26.54 -7.11
N CYS A 267 -25.80 -25.33 -7.46
CA CYS A 267 -26.61 -24.41 -8.26
C CYS A 267 -25.76 -23.47 -9.13
N ASP A 268 -26.38 -22.78 -10.09
CA ASP A 268 -25.66 -21.78 -10.90
C ASP A 268 -25.43 -20.48 -10.16
N SER A 269 -26.31 -20.11 -9.24
CA SER A 269 -26.18 -18.87 -8.50
C SER A 269 -26.90 -18.90 -7.16
N LEU A 270 -26.38 -18.11 -6.24
CA LEU A 270 -26.82 -17.96 -4.87
C LEU A 270 -26.91 -16.47 -4.53
N ASP A 271 -27.97 -16.07 -3.83
CA ASP A 271 -28.08 -14.76 -3.20
C ASP A 271 -28.35 -14.96 -1.70
N GLY A 272 -27.44 -14.46 -0.87
CA GLY A 272 -27.49 -14.59 0.57
C GLY A 272 -27.53 -13.24 1.26
N THR A 273 -28.43 -13.04 2.23
CA THR A 273 -28.42 -11.89 3.14
C THR A 273 -27.88 -12.29 4.50
N PHE A 274 -27.25 -11.33 5.17
CA PHE A 274 -26.59 -11.52 6.45
C PHE A 274 -27.08 -10.50 7.47
N LYS A 275 -27.40 -10.99 8.68
CA LYS A 275 -27.82 -10.16 9.81
C LYS A 275 -26.97 -10.49 11.02
N SER A 276 -26.41 -9.46 11.64
CA SER A 276 -25.44 -9.60 12.73
C SER A 276 -24.37 -10.64 12.38
N SER A 277 -23.89 -10.56 11.13
CA SER A 277 -22.78 -11.35 10.65
C SER A 277 -23.09 -12.87 10.53
N LYS A 278 -24.36 -13.29 10.69
CA LYS A 278 -24.84 -14.64 10.40
C LYS A 278 -25.65 -14.65 9.11
N VAL A 279 -25.67 -15.81 8.45
CA VAL A 279 -26.60 -16.06 7.33
C VAL A 279 -28.03 -15.89 7.83
N ASP A 280 -28.81 -15.07 7.13
CA ASP A 280 -30.22 -14.79 7.43
C ASP A 280 -31.13 -15.50 6.41
N ILE A 281 -30.95 -15.18 5.12
CA ILE A 281 -31.71 -15.78 4.03
C ILE A 281 -30.73 -16.26 2.97
N LEU A 282 -30.92 -17.48 2.46
CA LEU A 282 -30.26 -17.98 1.26
C LEU A 282 -31.30 -18.30 0.19
N LYS A 283 -31.06 -17.81 -1.02
CA LYS A 283 -31.83 -18.13 -2.22
C LYS A 283 -30.92 -18.80 -3.23
N PHE A 284 -31.29 -20.01 -3.63
CA PHE A 284 -30.59 -20.79 -4.64
C PHE A 284 -31.36 -20.70 -5.96
N TYR A 285 -30.65 -20.52 -7.07
CA TYR A 285 -31.25 -20.42 -8.39
C TYR A 285 -30.61 -21.42 -9.34
N LYS A 286 -31.44 -22.06 -10.17
CA LYS A 286 -31.04 -23.13 -11.10
C LYS A 286 -30.28 -24.24 -10.36
N ILE A 287 -30.97 -24.86 -9.39
CA ILE A 287 -30.44 -25.99 -8.63
C ILE A 287 -30.22 -27.17 -9.58
N LYS A 288 -29.03 -27.75 -9.53
CA LYS A 288 -28.60 -28.92 -10.30
C LYS A 288 -28.65 -30.19 -9.45
N GLU A 289 -28.30 -30.07 -8.18
CA GLU A 289 -28.20 -31.19 -7.22
C GLU A 289 -28.58 -30.68 -5.83
N SER A 290 -29.29 -31.50 -5.06
CA SER A 290 -29.59 -31.23 -3.65
C SER A 290 -29.62 -32.52 -2.84
N GLU A 291 -28.91 -32.55 -1.73
CA GLU A 291 -28.84 -33.65 -0.78
C GLU A 291 -29.28 -33.17 0.60
N LEU A 292 -30.30 -33.80 1.16
CA LEU A 292 -30.90 -33.45 2.44
C LEU A 292 -30.87 -34.66 3.39
N LEU A 293 -30.60 -34.44 4.68
CA LEU A 293 -30.74 -35.46 5.71
C LEU A 293 -32.22 -35.78 5.89
N LYS A 294 -32.59 -37.07 5.74
CA LYS A 294 -33.89 -37.55 6.21
C LYS A 294 -33.86 -37.63 7.74
N LYS A 295 -34.62 -36.77 8.42
CA LYS A 295 -34.96 -37.04 9.83
C LYS A 295 -35.89 -38.26 9.85
N GLU A 296 -35.41 -39.40 10.32
CA GLU A 296 -36.30 -40.47 10.77
C GLU A 296 -37.18 -39.88 11.88
N LYS A 297 -38.49 -39.97 11.71
CA LYS A 297 -39.41 -39.70 12.82
C LYS A 297 -39.15 -40.78 13.86
N ASP A 298 -38.60 -40.42 15.01
CA ASP A 298 -38.62 -41.28 16.19
C ASP A 298 -40.07 -41.66 16.47
N GLY A 299 -40.41 -42.89 16.12
CA GLY A 299 -41.68 -43.52 16.46
C GLY A 299 -41.60 -44.00 17.89
N THR A 300 -41.90 -43.12 18.84
CA THR A 300 -42.18 -43.49 20.23
C THR A 300 -43.42 -42.75 20.71
N GLU A 301 -44.56 -43.14 20.16
CA GLU A 301 -45.82 -43.17 20.91
C GLU A 301 -46.21 -44.64 21.12
N LYS A 302 -45.97 -45.13 22.33
CA LYS A 302 -46.69 -46.24 22.96
C LYS A 302 -46.87 -45.92 24.43
#